data_AF-A0AAJ2A6M9-F1
#
_entry.id   AF-A0AAJ2A6M9-F1
#
_cell.length_a   1.000
_cell.length_b   1.000
_cell.length_c   1.000
_cell.angle_alpha   90.00
_cell.angle_beta   90.00
_cell.angle_gamma   90.00
#
_symmetry.space_group_name_H-M   'P 1'
#
loop_
_entity.id
_entity.type
_entity.pdbx_description
1 polymer ?
#
loop_
_entity_poly.entity_id
_entity_poly.type
_entity_poly.pdbx_seq_one_letter_code
_entity_poly.pdbx_strand_id
1 'polypeptide(L)' 'MSIGSFNRRVRIEQQDTQSPHSDGIQWVLVDTVWADVFMDSGRTVIASDALISEVRASVRIRYRRDIRAGMRVVVDG' A
#
# COMPACT_ATOMS: atom_id res chain seq x y z
N MET A 1 -17.63 -16.99 0.47
CA MET A 1 -16.43 -16.20 0.15
C MET A 1 -16.88 -15.11 -0.82
N SER A 2 -17.18 -13.91 -0.32
CA SER A 2 -17.64 -12.82 -1.19
C SER A 2 -16.41 -12.24 -1.90
N ILE A 3 -16.34 -12.42 -3.21
CA ILE A 3 -15.39 -11.70 -4.06
C ILE A 3 -15.90 -10.26 -4.07
N GLY A 4 -15.37 -9.45 -3.13
CA GLY A 4 -15.56 -8.00 -3.16
C GLY A 4 -15.19 -7.50 -4.56
N SER A 5 -16.03 -6.65 -5.14
CA SER A 5 -15.77 -6.06 -6.45
C SER A 5 -14.40 -5.40 -6.42
N PHE A 6 -13.45 -5.88 -7.23
CA PHE A 6 -12.14 -5.25 -7.36
C PHE A 6 -12.31 -3.91 -8.09
N ASN A 7 -12.72 -2.90 -7.34
CA ASN A 7 -13.27 -1.65 -7.85
C ASN A 7 -12.23 -0.55 -8.06
N ARG A 8 -10.99 -0.74 -7.57
CA ARG A 8 -9.93 0.27 -7.65
C ARG A 8 -8.66 -0.30 -8.29
N ARG A 9 -7.98 0.53 -9.08
CA ARG A 9 -6.62 0.23 -9.55
C ARG A 9 -5.63 0.71 -8.51
N VAL A 10 -4.69 -0.15 -8.15
CA VAL A 10 -3.64 0.14 -7.19
C VAL A 10 -2.30 -0.21 -7.78
N ARG A 11 -1.30 0.58 -7.43
CA ARG A 11 0.10 0.37 -7.79
C ARG A 11 0.81 -0.30 -6.63
N ILE A 12 1.60 -1.32 -6.93
CA ILE A 12 2.44 -2.01 -5.96
C ILE A 12 3.86 -1.57 -6.24
N GLU A 13 4.54 -1.08 -5.22
CA GLU A 13 5.89 -0.54 -5.34
C GLU A 13 6.82 -1.25 -4.35
N GLN A 14 8.05 -1.48 -4.78
CA GLN A 14 9.12 -2.06 -3.98
C GLN A 14 10.18 -1.00 -3.71
N GLN A 15 10.73 -1.02 -2.50
CA GLN A 15 11.87 -0.17 -2.17
C GLN A 15 13.11 -0.62 -2.95
N ASP A 16 13.71 0.31 -3.68
CA ASP A 16 15.01 0.10 -4.29
C ASP A 16 16.09 0.15 -3.19
N THR A 17 16.78 -0.97 -3.01
CA THR A 17 17.85 -1.12 -2.01
C THR A 17 19.24 -0.97 -2.66
N GLN A 18 19.30 -0.84 -3.99
CA GLN A 18 20.55 -0.88 -4.76
C GLN A 18 21.09 0.49 -5.14
N SER A 19 20.56 1.58 -4.60
CA SER A 19 21.02 2.94 -4.87
C SER A 19 21.91 3.46 -3.71
N PRO A 20 23.24 3.19 -3.72
CA PRO A 20 24.16 3.61 -2.66
C PRO A 20 24.47 5.12 -2.64
N HIS A 21 23.84 5.92 -3.51
CA HIS A 21 24.18 7.33 -3.71
C HIS A 21 22.97 8.29 -3.74
N SER A 22 21.75 7.79 -3.49
CA SER A 22 20.56 8.65 -3.40
C SER A 22 20.29 9.00 -1.94
N ASP A 23 20.16 10.29 -1.66
CA ASP A 23 19.87 10.89 -0.35
C ASP A 23 18.45 10.55 0.19
N GLY A 24 17.85 9.45 -0.27
CA GLY A 24 16.47 9.09 0.02
C GLY A 24 16.06 7.70 -0.44
N ILE A 25 14.94 7.24 0.13
CA ILE A 25 14.31 5.96 -0.19
C ILE A 25 13.59 6.08 -1.54
N GLN A 26 14.06 5.37 -2.56
CA GLN A 26 13.39 5.28 -3.85
C GLN A 26 12.43 4.09 -3.89
N TRP A 27 11.24 4.30 -4.46
CA TRP A 27 10.22 3.27 -4.65
C TRP A 27 10.02 3.03 -6.14
N VAL A 28 10.08 1.77 -6.55
CA VAL A 28 9.99 1.34 -7.95
C VAL A 28 8.68 0.61 -8.16
N LEU A 29 7.96 0.94 -9.23
CA LEU A 29 6.75 0.25 -9.62
C LEU A 29 7.04 -1.22 -9.96
N VAL A 30 6.36 -2.11 -9.24
CA VAL A 30 6.37 -3.54 -9.53
C VAL A 30 5.25 -3.88 -10.51
N ASP A 31 4.02 -3.46 -10.20
CA ASP A 31 2.84 -3.78 -11.01
C ASP A 31 1.63 -2.87 -10.67
N THR A 32 0.65 -2.83 -11.57
CA THR A 32 -0.64 -2.15 -11.37
C THR A 32 -1.79 -3.15 -11.44
N VAL A 33 -2.50 -3.38 -10.33
CA VAL A 33 -3.56 -4.39 -10.23
C VAL A 33 -4.89 -3.82 -9.78
N TRP A 34 -5.95 -4.57 -10.04
CA TRP A 34 -7.25 -4.34 -9.43
C TRP A 34 -7.28 -4.86 -7.99
N ALA A 35 -7.78 -4.04 -7.07
CA ALA A 35 -7.90 -4.35 -5.66
C ALA A 35 -9.26 -3.87 -5.12
N ASP A 36 -9.71 -4.54 -4.06
CA ASP A 36 -10.77 -4.06 -3.18
C ASP A 36 -10.08 -3.41 -1.97
N VAL A 37 -10.22 -2.09 -1.84
CA VAL A 37 -9.58 -1.29 -0.79
C VAL A 37 -10.65 -0.84 0.19
N PHE A 38 -10.60 -1.38 1.40
CA PHE A 38 -11.45 -0.96 2.50
C PHE A 38 -10.63 -0.14 3.49
N MET A 39 -11.00 1.11 3.71
CA MET A 39 -10.39 1.96 4.74
C MET A 39 -11.26 1.93 6.00
N ASP A 40 -10.71 1.48 7.13
CA ASP A 40 -11.36 1.58 8.44
C ASP A 40 -11.25 3.03 8.91
N SER A 41 -12.20 3.87 8.50
CA SER A 41 -12.22 5.33 8.75
C SER A 41 -12.46 5.71 10.22
N GLY A 42 -12.11 4.85 11.18
CA GLY A 42 -12.60 4.92 12.56
C GLY A 42 -11.55 4.90 13.68
N ARG A 43 -10.25 5.10 13.40
CA ARG A 43 -9.24 5.19 14.46
C ARG A 43 -8.13 6.18 14.12
N THR A 44 -8.26 7.39 14.62
CA THR A 44 -7.15 8.35 14.73
C THR A 44 -6.35 7.99 15.98
N VAL A 45 -5.11 7.53 15.81
CA VAL A 45 -4.18 7.34 16.92
C VAL A 45 -3.33 8.60 17.02
N ILE A 46 -3.46 9.36 18.10
CA ILE A 46 -2.58 10.50 18.37
C ILE A 46 -1.29 9.94 18.98
N ALA A 47 -0.25 9.79 18.16
CA ALA A 47 1.10 9.45 18.61
C ALA A 47 2.02 10.67 18.43
N SER A 48 2.40 11.28 19.55
CA SER A 48 3.47 12.28 19.67
C SER A 48 3.37 13.49 18.73
N ASP A 49 2.50 14.45 19.05
CA ASP A 49 2.44 15.83 18.52
C ASP A 49 2.35 16.00 16.98
N ALA A 50 2.31 14.89 16.24
CA ALA A 50 2.03 14.82 14.82
C ALA A 50 0.68 14.10 14.65
N LEU A 51 -0.22 14.70 13.89
CA LEU A 51 -1.50 14.09 13.51
C LEU A 51 -1.23 12.96 12.51
N ILE A 52 -0.70 11.83 12.96
CA ILE A 52 -0.55 10.64 12.15
C ILE A 52 -1.88 9.91 12.20
N SER A 53 -2.76 10.19 11.24
CA SER A 53 -3.94 9.37 11.03
C SER A 53 -3.49 7.99 10.53
N GLU A 54 -3.14 7.09 11.45
CA GLU A 54 -2.90 5.68 11.15
C GLU A 54 -4.25 5.01 10.85
N VAL A 55 -4.80 5.32 9.67
CA VAL A 55 -6.01 4.69 9.16
C VAL A 55 -5.63 3.28 8.73
N ARG A 56 -6.23 2.28 9.39
CA ARG A 56 -6.05 0.89 8.96
C ARG A 56 -6.76 0.68 7.64
N ALA A 57 -5.99 0.40 6.59
CA ALA A 57 -6.52 -0.02 5.30
C ALA A 57 -6.41 -1.55 5.16
N SER A 58 -7.51 -2.21 4.80
CA SER A 58 -7.53 -3.60 4.34
C SER A 58 -7.58 -3.62 2.82
N VAL A 59 -6.52 -4.13 2.19
CA VAL A 59 -6.43 -4.26 0.73
C VAL A 59 -6.52 -5.74 0.36
N ARG A 60 -7.49 -6.08 -0.50
CA ARG A 60 -7.68 -7.43 -1.02
C ARG A 60 -7.35 -7.44 -2.52
N ILE A 61 -6.44 -8.33 -2.89
CA ILE A 61 -6.06 -8.61 -4.28
C ILE A 61 -6.18 -10.11 -4.55
N ARG A 62 -6.14 -10.50 -5.82
CA ARG A 62 -5.98 -11.91 -6.18
C ARG A 62 -4.63 -12.43 -5.67
N TYR A 63 -4.61 -13.71 -5.30
CA TYR A 63 -3.38 -14.38 -4.85
C TYR A 63 -2.30 -14.31 -5.93
N ARG A 64 -1.09 -13.91 -5.53
CA ARG A 64 0.10 -13.84 -6.37
C ARG A 64 1.36 -14.05 -5.50
N ARG A 65 2.41 -14.65 -6.07
CA ARG A 65 3.62 -15.11 -5.33
C ARG A 65 4.75 -14.10 -5.27
N ASP A 66 4.66 -13.08 -6.08
CA ASP A 66 5.63 -11.99 -6.24
C ASP A 66 5.42 -10.84 -5.24
N ILE A 67 4.40 -10.91 -4.39
CA ILE A 67 4.21 -9.96 -3.28
C ILE A 67 5.04 -10.39 -2.09
N ARG A 68 5.87 -9.48 -1.62
CA ARG A 68 6.78 -9.69 -0.49
C ARG A 68 6.56 -8.64 0.59
N ALA A 69 6.89 -9.00 1.83
CA ALA A 69 7.00 -8.03 2.92
C ALA A 69 8.04 -6.95 2.55
N GLY A 70 7.72 -5.67 2.81
CA GLY A 70 8.53 -4.52 2.41
C GLY A 70 8.08 -3.81 1.13
N MET A 71 7.04 -4.32 0.45
CA MET A 71 6.36 -3.60 -0.62
C MET A 71 5.27 -2.67 -0.05
N ARG A 72 4.99 -1.58 -0.76
CA ARG A 72 3.88 -0.66 -0.45
C ARG A 72 2.82 -0.69 -1.55
N VAL A 73 1.58 -0.35 -1.17
CA VAL A 73 0.46 -0.19 -2.11
C VAL A 73 0.08 1.28 -2.16
N VAL A 74 -0.01 1.82 -3.38
CA VAL A 74 -0.46 3.17 -3.66
C VAL A 74 -1.80 3.09 -4.37
N VAL A 75 -2.81 3.78 -3.83
CA VAL A 75 -4.14 3.88 -4.42
C VAL A 75 -4.24 5.27 -5.03
N ASP A 76 -4.42 5.35 -6.35
CA ASP A 76 -4.73 6.63 -6.99
C ASP A 76 -6.14 7.05 -6.54
N GLY A 77 -6.26 8.28 -6.05
CA GLY A 77 -7.48 8.83 -5.43
C GLY A 77 -8.65 8.95 -6.38
#